data_AF-A0A3D3UHC1-F1
#
_entry.id   AF-A0A3D3UHC1-F1
#
_cell.length_a   1.000
_cell.length_b   1.000
_cell.length_c   1.000
_cell.angle_alpha   90.00
_cell.angle_beta   90.00
_cell.angle_gamma   90.00
#
_symmetry.space_group_name_H-M   'P 1'
#
loop_
_entity.id
_entity.type
_entity.pdbx_description
1 polymer ?
#
loop_
_entity_poly.entity_id
_entity_poly.type
_entity_poly.pdbx_seq_one_letter_code
_entity_poly.pdbx_strand_id
1 'polypeptide(L)'
;MQRFANPANFLALATRLTPFMAAIAFILLAVGSYLALFVAPPDYQQGDTVRIMFVHVPAAWMTTFCFGAMAVASAVGLIWGHPVAYVAAKATAPIGAAFTVMALVTGALWGQPMWGTWW
;
A
#
# COMPACT_ATOMS: atom_id res chain seq x y z
N MET A 1 13.65 -28.20 -2.21
CA MET A 1 12.60 -27.15 -2.21
C MET A 1 12.58 -26.26 -0.95
N GLN A 2 13.44 -26.44 0.07
CA GLN A 2 13.39 -25.64 1.32
C GLN A 2 14.45 -24.51 1.43
N ARG A 3 15.12 -24.12 0.33
CA ARG A 3 16.25 -23.16 0.39
C ARG A 3 15.89 -21.81 1.03
N PHE A 4 14.66 -21.34 0.82
CA PHE A 4 14.14 -20.06 1.34
C PHE A 4 13.33 -20.20 2.64
N ALA A 5 13.12 -21.43 3.15
CA ALA A 5 12.60 -21.62 4.50
C ALA A 5 13.65 -21.22 5.55
N ASN A 6 14.94 -21.27 5.19
CA ASN A 6 16.01 -20.69 5.98
C ASN A 6 15.95 -19.15 5.90
N PRO A 7 15.72 -18.45 7.05
CA PRO A 7 15.59 -17.00 7.08
C PRO A 7 16.80 -16.26 6.52
N ALA A 8 18.03 -16.76 6.72
CA ALA A 8 19.23 -16.09 6.24
C ALA A 8 19.31 -16.06 4.71
N ASN A 9 18.97 -17.19 4.06
CA ASN A 9 18.95 -17.28 2.59
C ASN A 9 17.84 -16.41 1.99
N PHE A 10 16.67 -16.37 2.63
CA PHE A 10 15.56 -15.52 2.20
C PHE A 10 15.91 -14.03 2.35
N LEU A 11 16.45 -13.63 3.51
CA LEU A 11 16.83 -12.25 3.75
C LEU A 11 17.95 -11.79 2.81
N ALA A 12 18.95 -12.63 2.52
CA ALA A 12 20.00 -12.30 1.56
C ALA A 12 19.45 -12.02 0.15
N LEU A 13 18.48 -12.83 -0.29
CA LEU A 13 17.79 -12.58 -1.56
C LEU A 13 16.94 -11.31 -1.48
N ALA A 14 16.15 -11.14 -0.41
CA ALA A 14 15.29 -9.98 -0.21
C ALA A 14 16.12 -8.69 -0.27
N THR A 15 17.21 -8.58 0.49
CA THR A 15 18.10 -7.41 0.49
C THR A 15 18.64 -7.08 -0.90
N ARG A 16 18.98 -8.10 -1.70
CA ARG A 16 19.45 -7.90 -3.08
C ARG A 16 18.36 -7.37 -4.01
N LEU A 17 17.11 -7.81 -3.81
CA LEU A 17 15.98 -7.41 -4.64
C LEU A 17 15.35 -6.08 -4.20
N THR A 18 15.41 -5.74 -2.91
CA THR A 18 14.83 -4.52 -2.33
C THR A 18 15.15 -3.24 -3.12
N PRO A 19 16.40 -2.90 -3.49
CA PRO A 19 16.66 -1.66 -4.21
C PRO A 19 15.98 -1.60 -5.59
N PHE A 20 15.90 -2.73 -6.30
CA PHE A 20 15.22 -2.81 -7.60
C PHE A 20 13.71 -2.67 -7.43
N MET A 21 13.12 -3.35 -6.45
CA MET A 21 11.70 -3.23 -6.16
C MET A 21 11.33 -1.81 -5.70
N ALA A 22 12.18 -1.18 -4.89
CA ALA A 22 12.01 0.21 -4.46
C ALA A 22 12.09 1.19 -5.63
N ALA A 23 13.04 0.99 -6.55
CA ALA A 23 13.15 1.82 -7.76
C ALA A 23 11.91 1.68 -8.65
N ILE A 24 11.42 0.45 -8.88
CA ILE A 24 10.20 0.21 -9.65
C ILE A 24 9.00 0.86 -8.97
N ALA A 25 8.83 0.66 -7.66
CA ALA A 25 7.74 1.27 -6.90
C ALA A 25 7.78 2.80 -6.98
N PHE A 26 8.96 3.42 -6.83
CA PHE A 26 9.11 4.86 -6.93
C PHE A 26 8.77 5.38 -8.34
N ILE A 27 9.25 4.73 -9.40
CA ILE A 27 8.96 5.10 -10.78
C ILE A 27 7.46 5.00 -11.06
N LEU A 28 6.82 3.89 -10.66
CA LEU A 28 5.39 3.68 -10.88
C LEU A 28 4.53 4.69 -10.10
N LEU A 29 4.91 4.99 -8.85
CA LEU A 29 4.23 6.03 -8.07
C LEU A 29 4.42 7.41 -8.70
N ALA A 30 5.62 7.78 -9.12
CA ALA A 30 5.88 9.08 -9.74
C ALA A 30 5.10 9.25 -11.06
N VAL A 31 5.13 8.24 -11.94
CA VAL A 31 4.40 8.26 -13.20
C VAL A 31 2.89 8.26 -12.95
N GLY A 32 2.40 7.39 -12.07
CA GLY A 32 0.98 7.31 -11.71
C GLY A 32 0.45 8.62 -11.12
N SER A 33 1.19 9.23 -10.19
CA SER A 33 0.85 10.54 -9.62
C SER A 33 0.87 11.65 -10.66
N TYR A 34 1.83 11.65 -11.59
CA TYR A 34 1.86 12.63 -12.68
C TYR A 34 0.62 12.51 -13.57
N LEU A 35 0.30 11.28 -13.99
CA LEU A 35 -0.87 11.02 -14.82
C LEU A 35 -2.17 11.42 -14.10
N ALA A 36 -2.30 11.07 -12.82
CA ALA A 36 -3.48 11.39 -12.02
C ALA A 36 -3.66 12.89 -11.76
N LEU A 37 -2.60 13.59 -11.37
CA LEU A 37 -2.69 14.97 -10.90
C LEU A 37 -2.61 16.01 -12.01
N PHE A 38 -1.99 15.70 -13.15
CA PHE A 38 -1.76 16.69 -14.21
C PHE A 38 -2.37 16.30 -15.55
N VAL A 39 -2.48 15.01 -15.87
CA VAL A 39 -2.93 14.56 -17.20
C VAL A 39 -4.41 14.22 -17.23
N ALA A 40 -4.93 13.61 -16.16
CA ALA A 40 -6.33 13.22 -16.08
C ALA A 40 -7.25 14.46 -16.27
N PRO A 41 -8.27 14.37 -17.13
CA PRO A 41 -9.24 15.45 -17.28
C PRO A 41 -10.13 15.56 -16.03
N PRO A 42 -10.69 16.74 -15.75
CA PRO A 42 -11.69 16.91 -14.70
C PRO A 42 -12.94 16.06 -15.00
N ASP A 43 -13.57 15.54 -13.96
CA ASP A 43 -14.83 14.80 -14.07
C ASP A 43 -16.01 15.76 -14.26
N TYR A 44 -17.08 15.28 -14.88
CA TYR A 44 -18.25 16.11 -15.19
C TYR A 44 -19.07 16.51 -13.96
N GLN A 45 -19.08 15.71 -12.89
CA GLN A 45 -19.75 16.06 -11.63
C GLN A 45 -18.77 16.63 -10.61
N GLN A 46 -17.59 16.02 -10.51
CA GLN A 46 -16.64 16.31 -9.43
C GLN A 46 -15.61 17.37 -9.82
N GLY A 47 -15.52 17.76 -11.10
CA GLY A 47 -14.48 18.65 -11.58
C GLY A 47 -13.09 18.10 -11.26
N ASP A 48 -12.18 18.96 -10.81
CA ASP A 48 -10.82 18.56 -10.41
C ASP A 48 -10.75 17.76 -9.10
N THR A 49 -11.81 17.74 -8.28
CA THR A 49 -11.79 16.98 -7.02
C THR A 49 -11.71 15.47 -7.24
N VAL A 50 -12.09 14.97 -8.43
CA VAL A 50 -11.89 13.57 -8.83
C VAL A 50 -10.43 13.15 -8.77
N ARG A 51 -9.48 14.10 -8.91
CA ARG A 51 -8.05 13.79 -8.86
C ARG A 51 -7.64 13.19 -7.51
N ILE A 52 -8.34 13.55 -6.43
CA ILE A 52 -8.14 12.98 -5.09
C ILE A 52 -8.45 11.47 -5.10
N MET A 53 -9.43 11.03 -5.89
CA MET A 53 -9.82 9.60 -5.98
C MET A 53 -8.73 8.71 -6.56
N PHE A 54 -7.89 9.24 -7.45
CA PHE A 54 -6.74 8.49 -7.98
C PHE A 54 -5.66 8.23 -6.93
N VAL A 55 -5.68 8.93 -5.79
CA VAL A 55 -4.82 8.66 -4.63
C VAL A 55 -5.59 7.89 -3.56
N HIS A 56 -6.81 8.32 -3.26
CA HIS A 56 -7.64 7.75 -2.19
C HIS A 56 -7.98 6.28 -2.43
N VAL A 57 -8.53 5.94 -3.61
CA VAL A 57 -9.03 4.60 -3.89
C VAL A 57 -7.89 3.57 -3.82
N PRO A 58 -6.73 3.77 -4.49
CA PRO A 58 -5.60 2.86 -4.33
C PRO A 58 -5.10 2.78 -2.89
N ALA A 59 -5.05 3.89 -2.14
CA ALA A 59 -4.62 3.88 -0.74
C ALA A 59 -5.56 3.05 0.16
N ALA A 60 -6.88 3.13 -0.07
CA ALA A 60 -7.87 2.32 0.63
C ALA A 60 -7.69 0.83 0.32
N TRP A 61 -7.53 0.47 -0.96
CA TRP A 61 -7.25 -0.91 -1.36
C TRP A 61 -5.94 -1.45 -0.78
N MET A 62 -4.88 -0.63 -0.78
CA MET A 62 -3.59 -1.01 -0.19
C MET A 62 -3.68 -1.20 1.32
N THR A 63 -4.50 -0.41 2.01
CA THR A 63 -4.78 -0.59 3.44
C THR A 63 -5.37 -1.98 3.70
N THR A 64 -6.44 -2.34 3.00
CA THR A 64 -7.08 -3.66 3.12
C THR A 64 -6.12 -4.79 2.75
N PHE A 65 -5.36 -4.63 1.67
CA PHE A 65 -4.39 -5.62 1.23
C PHE A 65 -3.28 -5.84 2.28
N CYS A 66 -2.67 -4.78 2.79
CA CYS A 66 -1.59 -4.87 3.78
C CYS A 66 -2.09 -5.49 5.09
N PHE A 67 -3.26 -5.11 5.58
CA PHE A 67 -3.82 -5.74 6.78
C PHE A 67 -4.22 -7.20 6.56
N GLY A 68 -4.78 -7.53 5.39
CA GLY A 68 -5.06 -8.92 5.00
C GLY A 68 -3.78 -9.76 4.94
N ALA A 69 -2.74 -9.27 4.28
CA ALA A 69 -1.44 -9.93 4.19
C ALA A 69 -0.78 -10.09 5.57
N MET A 70 -0.87 -9.07 6.43
CA MET A 70 -0.36 -9.14 7.81
C MET A 70 -1.14 -10.17 8.64
N ALA A 71 -2.46 -10.24 8.49
CA ALA A 71 -3.29 -11.24 9.18
C ALA A 71 -2.93 -12.66 8.73
N VAL A 72 -2.81 -12.90 7.42
CA VAL A 72 -2.40 -14.20 6.87
C VAL A 72 -0.99 -14.57 7.33
N ALA A 73 -0.03 -13.64 7.27
CA ALA A 73 1.34 -13.89 7.72
C ALA A 73 1.41 -14.18 9.23
N SER A 74 0.63 -13.48 10.04
CA SER A 74 0.54 -13.71 11.48
C SER A 74 -0.11 -15.08 11.78
N ALA A 75 -1.16 -15.45 11.06
CA ALA A 75 -1.79 -16.76 11.18
C ALA A 75 -0.81 -17.88 10.79
N VAL A 76 -0.05 -17.71 9.70
CA VAL A 76 0.97 -18.69 9.29
C VAL A 76 2.06 -18.82 10.34
N GLY A 77 2.52 -17.70 10.89
CA GLY A 77 3.48 -17.68 11.99
C GLY A 77 2.96 -18.42 13.22
N LEU A 78 1.70 -18.17 13.61
CA LEU A 78 1.09 -18.75 14.81
C LEU A 78 0.83 -20.26 14.68
N ILE A 79 0.27 -20.69 13.54
CA ILE A 79 -0.15 -22.09 13.32
C ILE A 79 1.06 -23.00 13.07
N TRP A 80 2.00 -22.56 12.22
CA TRP A 80 3.14 -23.40 11.80
C TRP A 80 4.49 -22.99 12.39
N GLY A 81 4.56 -21.90 13.17
CA GLY A 81 5.81 -21.45 13.78
C GLY A 81 6.84 -20.91 12.78
N HIS A 82 6.45 -20.55 11.56
CA HIS A 82 7.40 -20.21 10.49
C HIS A 82 8.06 -18.83 10.71
N PRO A 83 9.39 -18.73 10.94
CA PRO A 83 10.03 -17.47 11.33
C PRO A 83 9.89 -16.34 10.31
N VAL A 84 9.93 -16.67 9.01
CA VAL A 84 9.79 -15.67 7.92
C VAL A 84 8.38 -15.05 7.92
N ALA A 85 7.36 -15.75 8.41
CA ALA A 85 6.00 -15.24 8.44
C ALA A 85 5.85 -14.09 9.44
N TYR A 86 6.51 -14.19 10.60
CA TYR A 86 6.58 -13.09 11.58
C TYR A 86 7.35 -11.88 11.05
N VAL A 87 8.44 -12.11 10.30
CA VAL A 87 9.19 -11.04 9.64
C VAL A 87 8.30 -10.32 8.61
N ALA A 88 7.56 -11.07 7.80
CA ALA A 88 6.64 -10.51 6.80
C ALA A 88 5.50 -9.69 7.45
N ALA A 89 4.91 -10.19 8.54
CA ALA A 89 3.88 -9.47 9.28
C ALA A 89 4.42 -8.13 9.82
N LYS A 90 5.59 -8.16 10.47
CA LYS A 90 6.24 -6.95 11.01
C LYS A 90 6.62 -5.94 9.91
N ALA A 91 7.12 -6.42 8.77
CA ALA A 91 7.49 -5.56 7.65
C ALA A 91 6.28 -4.90 6.97
N THR A 92 5.14 -5.60 6.93
CA THR A 92 3.91 -5.10 6.30
C THR A 92 3.20 -4.04 7.15
N ALA A 93 3.28 -4.14 8.47
CA ALA A 93 2.57 -3.27 9.41
C ALA A 93 2.75 -1.75 9.16
N PRO A 94 3.97 -1.18 9.06
CA PRO A 94 4.14 0.25 8.82
C PRO A 94 3.64 0.70 7.44
N ILE A 95 3.70 -0.19 6.43
CA ILE A 95 3.20 0.11 5.08
C ILE A 95 1.68 0.23 5.11
N GLY A 96 0.99 -0.72 5.74
CA GLY A 96 -0.46 -0.68 5.94
C GLY A 96 -0.90 0.56 6.71
N ALA A 97 -0.18 0.93 7.78
CA ALA A 97 -0.45 2.14 8.55
C ALA A 97 -0.29 3.42 7.70
N ALA A 98 0.75 3.53 6.89
CA ALA A 98 0.97 4.68 6.01
C ALA A 98 -0.16 4.84 4.98
N PHE A 99 -0.58 3.75 4.34
CA PHE A 99 -1.74 3.77 3.43
C PHE A 99 -3.05 4.06 4.15
N THR A 100 -3.21 3.63 5.40
CA THR A 100 -4.40 3.94 6.21
C THR A 100 -4.50 5.45 6.43
N VAL A 101 -3.40 6.07 6.88
CA VAL A 101 -3.35 7.53 7.07
C VAL A 101 -3.64 8.25 5.76
N MET A 102 -3.03 7.82 4.66
CA MET A 102 -3.28 8.39 3.34
C MET A 102 -4.75 8.27 2.93
N ALA A 103 -5.37 7.10 3.11
CA ALA A 103 -6.78 6.86 2.80
C ALA A 103 -7.71 7.72 3.66
N LEU A 104 -7.47 7.83 4.97
CA LEU A 104 -8.28 8.66 5.86
C LEU A 104 -8.18 10.15 5.50
N VAL A 105 -6.97 10.66 5.29
CA VAL A 105 -6.74 12.08 4.97
C VAL A 105 -7.36 12.43 3.62
N THR A 106 -7.08 11.62 2.58
CA THR A 106 -7.61 11.87 1.23
C THR A 106 -9.12 11.66 1.14
N GLY A 107 -9.66 10.71 1.91
CA GLY A 107 -11.10 10.47 2.00
C GLY A 107 -11.81 11.67 2.60
N ALA A 108 -11.27 12.23 3.68
CA ALA A 108 -11.81 13.42 4.31
C ALA A 108 -11.74 14.65 3.38
N LEU A 109 -10.62 14.85 2.69
CA LEU A 109 -10.43 15.94 1.73
C LEU A 109 -11.40 15.89 0.55
N TRP A 110 -11.75 14.68 0.09
CA TRP A 110 -12.76 14.51 -0.96
C TRP A 110 -14.19 14.58 -0.41
N GLY A 111 -14.43 14.10 0.81
CA GLY A 111 -15.75 14.13 1.45
C GLY A 111 -16.29 15.55 1.62
N GLN A 112 -15.45 16.50 2.06
CA GLN A 112 -15.89 17.87 2.32
C GLN A 112 -16.57 18.55 1.13
N PRO A 113 -16.00 18.58 -0.09
CA PRO A 113 -16.65 19.21 -1.24
C PRO A 113 -17.84 18.40 -1.78
N MET A 114 -17.86 17.07 -1.60
CA MET A 114 -18.92 16.21 -2.17
C MET A 114 -20.14 16.08 -1.27
N TRP A 115 -19.93 16.02 0.05
CA TRP A 115 -20.96 15.74 1.04
C TRP A 115 -21.21 16.90 2.01
N GLY A 116 -20.35 17.92 2.00
CA GLY A 116 -20.41 19.05 2.94
C GLY A 116 -19.81 18.73 4.32
N THR A 117 -19.33 17.51 4.55
CA THR A 117 -18.68 17.07 5.79
C THR A 117 -17.42 16.25 5.48
N TRP A 118 -16.47 16.22 6.42
CA TRP A 118 -15.21 15.48 6.26
C TRP A 118 -15.39 13.97 6.49
N TRP A 119 -16.48 13.58 7.15
CA TRP A 119 -16.94 12.24 7.46
C TRP A 119 -18.46 12.27 7.65
#